data_AF-A0A430R0E8-F1
#
_entry.id   AF-A0A430R0E8-F1
#
_cell.length_a   1.000
_cell.length_b   1.000
_cell.length_c   1.000
_cell.angle_alpha   90.00
_cell.angle_beta   90.00
_cell.angle_gamma   90.00
#
_symmetry.space_group_name_H-M   'P 1'
#
loop_
_entity.id
_entity.type
_entity.pdbx_description
1 polymer ?
#
loop_
_entity_poly.entity_id
_entity_poly.type
_entity_poly.pdbx_seq_one_letter_code
_entity_poly.pdbx_strand_id
1 'polypeptide(L)'
;MGKRKKDPNLEPYLPNGAQRCQARSKSTGQQCKNPAVSGYSVCSVHGAGTRVRVARGERKPPGRPPIHGLYSQRAQATLRALYEEVLALGDLDATDREVAMLKAVVWYLLEGAEAIEARQKALEALFAHLEALAQEEGREARAYAQVLGQIERLMREAQSYLDRLGEAAMRVVTAVRMRADTAAKNAQAKAAQALLGYVDELKAVLLEHLEPEEYEAILEALERRVLLRAAHALPPE
;
A
#
# COMPACT_ATOMS: atom_id res chain seq x y z
N MET A 1 38.38 34.65 -35.42
CA MET A 1 37.55 33.43 -35.31
C MET A 1 36.55 33.41 -36.46
N GLY A 2 36.60 32.39 -37.34
CA GLY A 2 35.73 32.33 -38.53
C GLY A 2 34.31 31.86 -38.20
N LYS A 3 33.29 32.55 -38.74
CA LYS A 3 31.89 32.10 -38.66
C LYS A 3 31.71 30.87 -39.57
N ARG A 4 31.44 29.69 -39.01
CA ARG A 4 31.06 28.51 -39.80
C ARG A 4 29.71 28.77 -40.50
N LYS A 5 29.64 28.50 -41.81
CA LYS A 5 28.35 28.50 -42.55
C LYS A 5 27.45 27.40 -41.96
N LYS A 6 26.16 27.70 -41.74
CA LYS A 6 25.17 26.70 -41.34
C LYS A 6 24.70 25.95 -42.57
N ASP A 7 24.93 24.64 -42.58
CA ASP A 7 24.37 23.72 -43.58
C ASP A 7 22.92 23.35 -43.16
N PRO A 8 21.92 23.50 -44.05
CA PRO A 8 20.52 23.20 -43.74
C PRO A 8 20.23 21.71 -43.50
N ASN A 9 21.12 20.78 -43.86
CA ASN A 9 20.95 19.34 -43.63
C ASN A 9 21.52 18.82 -42.29
N LEU A 10 21.96 19.69 -41.38
CA LEU A 10 22.49 19.32 -40.04
C LEU A 10 21.42 18.92 -38.99
N GLU A 11 20.30 18.35 -39.42
CA GLU A 11 19.13 18.07 -38.57
C GLU A 11 19.15 16.81 -37.66
N PRO A 12 20.29 16.22 -37.27
CA PRO A 12 20.37 15.46 -36.01
C PRO A 12 20.87 16.31 -34.83
N TYR A 13 21.39 17.53 -35.07
CA TYR A 13 22.10 18.31 -34.05
C TYR A 13 21.52 19.73 -33.89
N LEU A 14 21.65 20.29 -32.69
CA LEU A 14 21.23 21.65 -32.35
C LEU A 14 22.29 22.68 -32.79
N PRO A 15 21.95 23.98 -32.83
CA PRO A 15 22.89 25.05 -33.19
C PRO A 15 24.15 25.14 -32.29
N ASN A 16 24.14 24.48 -31.12
CA ASN A 16 25.26 24.36 -30.19
C ASN A 16 26.06 23.03 -30.34
N GLY A 17 25.75 22.21 -31.35
CA GLY A 17 26.41 20.93 -31.61
C GLY A 17 25.89 19.73 -30.80
N ALA A 18 24.95 19.92 -29.87
CA ALA A 18 24.37 18.81 -29.11
C ALA A 18 23.41 17.97 -29.97
N GLN A 19 23.41 16.64 -29.80
CA GLN A 19 22.46 15.75 -30.49
C GLN A 19 21.03 16.10 -30.07
N ARG A 20 20.07 16.05 -31.01
CA ARG A 20 18.64 16.23 -30.73
C ARG A 20 18.02 14.94 -30.23
N CYS A 21 17.01 15.09 -29.38
CA CYS A 21 16.14 13.99 -28.98
C CYS A 21 15.48 13.37 -30.22
N GLN A 22 15.61 12.06 -30.40
CA GLN A 22 15.02 11.31 -31.51
C GLN A 22 13.56 10.88 -31.26
N ALA A 23 13.03 11.10 -30.04
CA ALA A 23 11.62 10.88 -29.76
C ALA A 23 10.75 11.78 -30.64
N ARG A 24 9.72 11.21 -31.27
CA ARG A 24 8.72 11.94 -32.05
C ARG A 24 7.45 12.15 -31.24
N SER A 25 6.82 13.31 -31.43
CA SER A 25 5.48 13.58 -30.90
C SER A 25 4.48 12.61 -31.51
N LYS A 26 3.66 11.96 -30.68
CA LYS A 26 2.59 11.05 -31.15
C LYS A 26 1.51 11.76 -31.95
N SER A 27 1.22 13.04 -31.66
CA SER A 27 0.13 13.79 -32.29
C SER A 27 0.53 14.50 -33.58
N THR A 28 1.82 14.82 -33.77
CA THR A 28 2.30 15.59 -34.93
C THR A 28 3.36 14.87 -35.77
N GLY A 29 3.87 13.71 -35.33
CA GLY A 29 4.96 12.98 -35.99
C GLY A 29 6.32 13.69 -35.96
N GLN A 30 6.38 14.96 -35.53
CA GLN A 30 7.57 15.78 -35.51
C GLN A 30 8.55 15.35 -34.41
N GLN A 31 9.84 15.43 -34.71
CA GLN A 31 10.91 15.10 -33.77
C GLN A 31 11.01 16.15 -32.65
N CYS A 32 11.29 15.69 -31.42
CA CYS A 32 11.47 16.55 -30.26
C CYS A 32 12.68 17.48 -30.45
N LYS A 33 12.45 18.79 -30.33
CA LYS A 33 13.47 19.83 -30.55
C LYS A 33 14.46 19.99 -29.37
N ASN A 34 14.28 19.27 -28.26
CA ASN A 34 15.17 19.35 -27.09
C ASN A 34 16.49 18.59 -27.34
N PRO A 35 17.60 19.02 -26.71
CA PRO A 35 18.85 18.26 -26.72
C PRO A 35 18.65 16.90 -26.07
N ALA A 36 19.18 15.85 -26.71
CA ALA A 36 19.36 14.56 -26.07
C ALA A 36 20.43 14.68 -24.97
N VAL A 37 20.31 13.86 -23.93
CA VAL A 37 21.33 13.82 -22.85
C VAL A 37 22.56 13.10 -23.38
N SER A 38 23.76 13.59 -23.06
CA SER A 38 25.01 13.01 -23.56
C SER A 38 25.08 11.49 -23.36
N GLY A 39 25.30 10.75 -24.45
CA GLY A 39 25.29 9.29 -24.48
C GLY A 39 23.91 8.63 -24.62
N TYR A 40 22.83 9.39 -24.83
CA TYR A 40 21.47 8.88 -25.10
C TYR A 40 20.89 9.49 -26.38
N SER A 41 19.94 8.80 -27.00
CA SER A 41 19.17 9.29 -28.15
C SER A 41 17.99 10.19 -27.77
N VAL A 42 17.65 10.33 -26.48
CA VAL A 42 16.49 11.09 -26.00
C VAL A 42 16.85 12.13 -24.93
N CYS A 43 15.98 13.14 -24.76
CA CYS A 43 16.18 14.20 -23.77
C CYS A 43 15.73 13.78 -22.37
N SER A 44 16.07 14.59 -21.36
CA SER A 44 15.65 14.38 -19.96
C SER A 44 14.14 14.23 -19.81
N VAL A 45 13.35 14.97 -20.59
CA VAL A 45 11.86 14.93 -20.58
C VAL A 45 11.31 13.67 -21.25
N HIS A 46 11.94 13.18 -22.32
CA HIS A 46 11.56 11.95 -23.02
C HIS A 46 12.29 10.70 -22.51
N GLY A 47 12.89 10.78 -21.32
CA GLY A 47 13.50 9.63 -20.66
C GLY A 47 15.00 9.45 -20.94
N ALA A 48 15.82 10.36 -20.44
CA ALA A 48 17.26 10.10 -20.21
C ALA A 48 17.68 10.56 -18.82
N GLY A 49 17.15 9.90 -17.78
CA GLY A 49 17.50 10.18 -16.38
C GLY A 49 19.02 10.11 -16.15
N THR A 50 19.56 11.06 -15.39
CA THR A 50 21.02 11.28 -15.29
C THR A 50 21.77 10.07 -14.74
N ARG A 51 22.71 9.53 -15.52
CA ARG A 51 23.45 8.26 -15.27
C ARG A 51 23.90 8.06 -13.82
N VAL A 52 24.58 9.05 -13.25
CA VAL A 52 25.15 8.99 -11.89
C VAL A 52 24.06 8.70 -10.85
N ARG A 53 22.85 9.26 -11.03
CA ARG A 53 21.72 9.07 -10.12
C ARG A 53 21.00 7.75 -10.33
N VAL A 54 21.03 7.18 -11.53
CA VAL A 54 20.50 5.83 -11.78
C VAL A 54 21.45 4.78 -11.20
N ALA A 55 22.75 4.93 -11.41
CA ALA A 55 23.77 4.00 -10.91
C ALA A 55 23.87 3.96 -9.38
N ARG A 56 23.55 5.05 -8.68
CA ARG A 56 23.48 5.13 -7.21
C ARG A 56 22.10 4.77 -6.63
N GLY A 57 21.13 4.36 -7.46
CA GLY A 57 19.75 4.09 -7.03
C GLY A 57 18.90 5.33 -6.71
N GLU A 58 19.49 6.53 -6.70
CA GLU A 58 18.84 7.82 -6.40
C GLU A 58 17.70 8.20 -7.36
N ARG A 59 17.69 7.67 -8.59
CA ARG A 59 16.55 7.79 -9.52
C ARG A 59 16.27 6.51 -10.30
N LYS A 60 14.97 6.26 -10.49
CA LYS A 60 14.44 5.21 -11.36
C LYS A 60 14.91 5.42 -12.81
N PRO A 61 15.13 4.34 -13.58
CA PRO A 61 15.49 4.44 -14.98
C PRO A 61 14.45 5.25 -15.75
N PRO A 62 14.86 5.92 -16.85
CA PRO A 62 13.97 6.76 -17.62
C PRO A 62 12.68 6.04 -18.06
N GLY A 63 11.55 6.74 -17.92
CA GLY A 63 10.21 6.22 -18.22
C GLY A 63 9.28 6.09 -17.01
N ARG A 64 9.79 6.16 -15.77
CA ARG A 64 8.96 6.13 -14.56
C ARG A 64 8.59 7.56 -14.08
N PRO A 65 7.30 7.88 -13.82
CA PRO A 65 6.88 9.24 -13.47
C PRO A 65 7.54 9.84 -12.22
N PRO A 66 7.77 11.16 -12.15
CA PRO A 66 8.36 11.81 -10.97
C PRO A 66 7.33 11.95 -9.85
N ILE A 67 7.50 11.20 -8.76
CA ILE A 67 6.77 11.41 -7.51
C ILE A 67 7.34 12.68 -6.86
N HIS A 68 6.49 13.67 -6.61
CA HIS A 68 6.91 15.02 -6.21
C HIS A 68 7.00 15.14 -4.68
N GLY A 69 8.21 15.44 -4.21
CA GLY A 69 8.58 15.29 -2.79
C GLY A 69 7.78 16.12 -1.79
N LEU A 70 7.22 17.27 -2.17
CA LEU A 70 6.47 18.13 -1.24
C LEU A 70 5.12 17.54 -0.82
N TYR A 71 4.40 16.91 -1.76
CA TYR A 71 3.16 16.20 -1.45
C TYR A 71 3.45 14.88 -0.74
N SER A 72 4.53 14.17 -1.09
CA SER A 72 4.90 12.95 -0.37
C SER A 72 5.42 13.24 1.04
N GLN A 73 6.18 14.31 1.27
CA GLN A 73 6.71 14.66 2.59
C GLN A 73 5.63 15.16 3.54
N ARG A 74 4.67 15.97 3.08
CA ARG A 74 3.51 16.34 3.92
C ARG A 74 2.68 15.11 4.27
N ALA A 75 2.30 14.30 3.28
CA ALA A 75 1.58 13.05 3.52
C ALA A 75 2.35 12.07 4.43
N GLN A 76 3.69 11.96 4.27
CA GLN A 76 4.54 11.14 5.14
C GLN A 76 4.68 11.71 6.55
N ALA A 77 4.71 13.03 6.72
CA ALA A 77 4.77 13.67 8.03
C ALA A 77 3.45 13.48 8.79
N THR A 78 2.30 13.73 8.13
CA THR A 78 0.97 13.45 8.70
C THR A 78 0.81 11.97 9.03
N LEU A 79 1.10 11.08 8.08
CA LEU A 79 0.99 9.63 8.28
C LEU A 79 1.94 9.11 9.37
N ARG A 80 3.11 9.74 9.54
CA ARG A 80 4.05 9.42 10.63
C ARG A 80 3.56 9.93 11.98
N ALA A 81 3.00 11.12 12.05
CA ALA A 81 2.38 11.64 13.27
C ALA A 81 1.23 10.74 13.72
N LEU A 82 0.31 10.39 12.80
CA LEU A 82 -0.78 9.44 13.05
C LEU A 82 -0.27 8.05 13.48
N TYR A 83 0.85 7.58 12.93
CA TYR A 83 1.48 6.33 13.36
C TYR A 83 2.07 6.43 14.77
N GLU A 84 2.71 7.54 15.11
CA GLU A 84 3.26 7.78 16.46
C GLU A 84 2.11 7.97 17.50
N GLU A 85 0.99 8.58 17.11
CA GLU A 85 -0.26 8.65 17.90
C GLU A 85 -0.91 7.27 18.10
N VAL A 86 -1.06 6.47 17.03
CA VAL A 86 -1.60 5.10 17.11
C VAL A 86 -0.75 4.19 18.02
N LEU A 87 0.58 4.39 18.07
CA LEU A 87 1.44 3.72 19.05
C LEU A 87 1.26 4.24 20.48
N ALA A 88 1.02 5.54 20.65
CA ALA A 88 0.89 6.18 21.96
C ALA A 88 -0.44 5.85 22.68
N LEU A 89 -1.49 5.48 21.94
CA LEU A 89 -2.82 5.17 22.48
C LEU A 89 -2.90 3.88 23.32
N GLY A 90 -1.86 3.04 23.32
CA GLY A 90 -1.85 1.80 24.08
C GLY A 90 -2.57 0.65 23.35
N ASP A 91 -3.36 -0.14 24.07
CA ASP A 91 -3.83 -1.44 23.57
C ASP A 91 -4.84 -1.30 22.43
N LEU A 92 -4.36 -1.55 21.20
CA LEU A 92 -5.04 -1.35 19.90
C LEU A 92 -4.43 -2.23 18.78
N ASP A 93 -4.32 -3.55 18.86
CA ASP A 93 -4.95 -4.50 19.77
C ASP A 93 -3.89 -5.62 19.91
N ALA A 94 -3.09 -5.56 20.98
CA ALA A 94 -1.69 -6.01 21.02
C ALA A 94 -0.91 -5.61 19.74
N THR A 95 -0.53 -4.34 19.65
CA THR A 95 -0.13 -3.68 18.40
C THR A 95 1.34 -3.89 17.97
N ASP A 96 1.63 -5.00 17.30
CA ASP A 96 2.84 -5.14 16.48
C ASP A 96 2.89 -4.09 15.35
N ARG A 97 4.10 -3.66 14.98
CA ARG A 97 4.42 -2.46 14.17
C ARG A 97 3.59 -2.27 12.90
N GLU A 98 3.24 -3.38 12.24
CA GLU A 98 2.54 -3.41 10.96
C GLU A 98 1.05 -3.02 11.08
N VAL A 99 0.35 -3.41 12.15
CA VAL A 99 -1.06 -3.03 12.37
C VAL A 99 -1.16 -1.57 12.79
N ALA A 100 -0.22 -1.06 13.59
CA ALA A 100 -0.14 0.38 13.87
C ALA A 100 -0.02 1.18 12.56
N MET A 101 0.82 0.71 11.63
CA MET A 101 0.94 1.34 10.31
C MET A 101 -0.36 1.27 9.50
N LEU A 102 -1.00 0.10 9.42
CA LEU A 102 -2.25 -0.06 8.66
C LEU A 102 -3.39 0.81 9.23
N LYS A 103 -3.51 0.89 10.57
CA LYS A 103 -4.47 1.77 11.25
C LYS A 103 -4.21 3.25 10.95
N ALA A 104 -2.96 3.70 11.02
CA ALA A 104 -2.60 5.07 10.66
C ALA A 104 -2.84 5.40 9.17
N VAL A 105 -2.73 4.44 8.24
CA VAL A 105 -3.16 4.62 6.84
C VAL A 105 -4.67 4.83 6.75
N VAL A 106 -5.47 4.03 7.46
CA VAL A 106 -6.93 4.20 7.50
C VAL A 106 -7.29 5.57 8.08
N TRP A 107 -6.64 6.00 9.16
CA TRP A 107 -6.88 7.32 9.77
C TRP A 107 -6.48 8.48 8.85
N TYR A 108 -5.31 8.42 8.20
CA TYR A 108 -4.89 9.41 7.20
C TYR A 108 -5.88 9.51 6.04
N LEU A 109 -6.48 8.39 5.62
CA LEU A 109 -7.55 8.40 4.64
C LEU A 109 -8.80 9.05 5.22
N LEU A 110 -9.26 8.67 6.41
CA LEU A 110 -10.45 9.24 7.07
C LEU A 110 -10.34 10.75 7.33
N GLU A 111 -9.19 11.29 7.72
CA GLU A 111 -8.96 12.74 7.80
C GLU A 111 -9.11 13.43 6.43
N GLY A 112 -8.82 12.71 5.35
CA GLY A 112 -9.09 13.13 3.98
C GLY A 112 -10.57 13.18 3.59
N ALA A 113 -11.51 12.85 4.48
CA ALA A 113 -12.94 12.85 4.19
C ALA A 113 -13.49 14.24 3.83
N GLU A 114 -12.93 15.33 4.38
CA GLU A 114 -13.27 16.70 3.96
C GLU A 114 -13.08 16.91 2.44
N ALA A 115 -12.04 16.27 1.86
CA ALA A 115 -11.80 16.33 0.43
C ALA A 115 -12.80 15.48 -0.38
N ILE A 116 -13.52 14.55 0.24
CA ILE A 116 -14.65 13.85 -0.39
C ILE A 116 -15.93 14.69 -0.30
N GLU A 117 -16.21 15.32 0.82
CA GLU A 117 -17.32 16.28 0.92
C GLU A 117 -17.18 17.43 -0.09
N ALA A 118 -15.96 17.97 -0.25
CA ALA A 118 -15.68 18.99 -1.26
C ALA A 118 -15.92 18.48 -2.69
N ARG A 119 -15.61 17.20 -2.98
CA ARG A 119 -15.91 16.57 -4.28
C ARG A 119 -17.40 16.32 -4.47
N GLN A 120 -18.12 15.93 -3.41
CA GLN A 120 -19.57 15.77 -3.45
C GLN A 120 -20.26 17.11 -3.78
N LYS A 121 -19.92 18.18 -3.06
CA LYS A 121 -20.44 19.54 -3.33
C LYS A 121 -20.12 20.01 -4.76
N ALA A 122 -18.94 19.67 -5.27
CA ALA A 122 -18.58 19.95 -6.67
C ALA A 122 -19.39 19.10 -7.66
N LEU A 123 -19.71 17.84 -7.33
CA LEU A 123 -20.56 16.95 -8.14
C LEU A 123 -22.00 17.48 -8.20
N GLU A 124 -22.56 17.87 -7.06
CA GLU A 124 -23.89 18.50 -6.93
C GLU A 124 -23.98 19.78 -7.78
N ALA A 125 -22.97 20.65 -7.72
CA ALA A 125 -22.90 21.85 -8.55
C ALA A 125 -22.83 21.54 -10.06
N LEU A 126 -22.14 20.47 -10.46
CA LEU A 126 -22.10 20.04 -11.87
C LEU A 126 -23.43 19.43 -12.33
N PHE A 127 -24.15 18.71 -11.46
CA PHE A 127 -25.50 18.24 -11.78
C PHE A 127 -26.48 19.41 -11.95
N ALA A 128 -26.48 20.38 -11.04
CA ALA A 128 -27.29 21.60 -11.18
C ALA A 128 -26.96 22.38 -12.48
N HIS A 129 -25.68 22.44 -12.86
CA HIS A 129 -25.29 23.03 -14.15
C HIS A 129 -25.75 22.23 -15.37
N LEU A 130 -25.71 20.89 -15.29
CA LEU A 130 -26.22 19.99 -16.34
C LEU A 130 -27.74 20.13 -16.52
N GLU A 131 -28.49 20.32 -15.43
CA GLU A 131 -29.92 20.59 -15.43
C GLU A 131 -30.24 21.96 -16.06
N ALA A 132 -29.47 23.00 -15.74
CA ALA A 132 -29.61 24.33 -16.36
C ALA A 132 -29.39 24.27 -17.88
N LEU A 133 -28.33 23.60 -18.34
CA LEU A 133 -28.06 23.37 -19.78
C LEU A 133 -29.18 22.58 -20.50
N ALA A 134 -30.03 21.84 -19.78
CA ALA A 134 -31.17 21.13 -20.34
C ALA A 134 -32.39 22.02 -20.62
N GLN A 135 -32.49 23.14 -19.90
CA GLN A 135 -33.57 24.10 -20.03
C GLN A 135 -33.29 25.16 -21.10
N GLU A 136 -32.02 25.33 -21.52
CA GLU A 136 -31.63 26.25 -22.59
C GLU A 136 -32.05 25.76 -24.00
N GLU A 137 -32.63 26.66 -24.79
CA GLU A 137 -32.85 26.48 -26.22
C GLU A 137 -31.57 26.82 -27.02
N GLY A 138 -31.26 26.06 -28.07
CA GLY A 138 -30.02 26.25 -28.84
C GLY A 138 -28.78 25.52 -28.30
N ARG A 139 -28.97 24.44 -27.54
CA ARG A 139 -27.95 23.65 -26.82
C ARG A 139 -26.67 23.37 -27.62
N GLU A 140 -25.53 23.81 -27.09
CA GLU A 140 -24.22 23.35 -27.55
C GLU A 140 -23.88 21.97 -26.97
N ALA A 141 -23.86 20.94 -27.81
CA ALA A 141 -23.44 19.58 -27.42
C ALA A 141 -22.04 19.52 -26.78
N ARG A 142 -21.19 20.51 -27.07
CA ARG A 142 -19.85 20.67 -26.50
C ARG A 142 -19.87 21.02 -25.01
N ALA A 143 -20.79 21.88 -24.57
CA ALA A 143 -20.94 22.26 -23.16
C ALA A 143 -21.33 21.04 -22.32
N TYR A 144 -22.31 20.28 -22.79
CA TYR A 144 -22.71 18.99 -22.23
C TYR A 144 -21.55 18.01 -22.07
N ALA A 145 -20.78 17.77 -23.14
CA ALA A 145 -19.65 16.86 -23.11
C ALA A 145 -18.57 17.30 -22.10
N GLN A 146 -18.38 18.61 -21.92
CA GLN A 146 -17.47 19.16 -20.93
C GLN A 146 -17.94 18.92 -19.49
N VAL A 147 -19.22 19.17 -19.17
CA VAL A 147 -19.79 18.93 -17.83
C VAL A 147 -19.78 17.44 -17.49
N LEU A 148 -20.21 16.58 -18.42
CA LEU A 148 -20.17 15.13 -18.25
C LEU A 148 -18.75 14.60 -18.03
N GLY A 149 -17.76 15.12 -18.76
CA GLY A 149 -16.34 14.77 -18.55
C GLY A 149 -15.78 15.22 -17.20
N GLN A 150 -16.29 16.33 -16.63
CA GLN A 150 -15.94 16.76 -15.27
C GLN A 150 -16.59 15.87 -14.21
N ILE A 151 -17.87 15.50 -14.37
CA ILE A 151 -18.59 14.55 -13.51
C ILE A 151 -17.86 13.19 -13.51
N GLU A 152 -17.57 12.62 -14.69
CA GLU A 152 -16.86 11.34 -14.82
C GLU A 152 -15.46 11.39 -14.18
N ARG A 153 -14.79 12.54 -14.18
CA ARG A 153 -13.50 12.71 -13.48
C ARG A 153 -13.69 12.68 -11.97
N LEU A 154 -14.63 13.46 -11.43
CA LEU A 154 -14.88 13.51 -9.97
C LEU A 154 -15.37 12.16 -9.44
N MET A 155 -16.25 11.46 -10.17
CA MET A 155 -16.71 10.11 -9.79
C MET A 155 -15.55 9.12 -9.73
N ARG A 156 -14.62 9.13 -10.70
CA ARG A 156 -13.42 8.28 -10.67
C ARG A 156 -12.46 8.65 -9.53
N GLU A 157 -12.29 9.94 -9.23
CA GLU A 157 -11.49 10.39 -8.09
C GLU A 157 -12.09 9.90 -6.75
N ALA A 158 -13.42 10.00 -6.59
CA ALA A 158 -14.14 9.53 -5.41
C ALA A 158 -14.09 8.00 -5.26
N GLN A 159 -14.40 7.25 -6.33
CA GLN A 159 -14.30 5.78 -6.34
C GLN A 159 -12.90 5.32 -5.96
N SER A 160 -11.86 5.87 -6.60
CA SER A 160 -10.47 5.53 -6.31
C SER A 160 -10.06 5.82 -4.86
N TYR A 161 -10.68 6.79 -4.19
CA TYR A 161 -10.49 7.01 -2.76
C TYR A 161 -11.21 5.96 -1.91
N LEU A 162 -12.48 5.66 -2.22
CA LEU A 162 -13.26 4.66 -1.49
C LEU A 162 -12.64 3.26 -1.59
N ASP A 163 -12.15 2.88 -2.77
CA ASP A 163 -11.43 1.62 -2.99
C ASP A 163 -10.19 1.52 -2.07
N ARG A 164 -9.40 2.60 -1.97
CA ARG A 164 -8.21 2.65 -1.10
C ARG A 164 -8.55 2.59 0.39
N LEU A 165 -9.64 3.25 0.81
CA LEU A 165 -10.12 3.20 2.18
C LEU A 165 -10.61 1.77 2.54
N GLY A 166 -11.39 1.15 1.66
CA GLY A 166 -11.85 -0.23 1.82
C GLY A 166 -10.71 -1.24 1.85
N GLU A 167 -9.73 -1.13 0.96
CA GLU A 167 -8.55 -2.00 0.95
C GLU A 167 -7.72 -1.85 2.25
N ALA A 168 -7.48 -0.61 2.70
CA ALA A 168 -6.75 -0.35 3.94
C ALA A 168 -7.49 -0.92 5.16
N ALA A 169 -8.81 -0.72 5.25
CA ALA A 169 -9.64 -1.25 6.33
C ALA A 169 -9.64 -2.80 6.36
N MET A 170 -9.80 -3.45 5.19
CA MET A 170 -9.77 -4.92 5.10
C MET A 170 -8.42 -5.52 5.48
N ARG A 171 -7.31 -4.81 5.20
CA ARG A 171 -5.96 -5.20 5.65
C ARG A 171 -5.83 -5.14 7.18
N VAL A 172 -6.39 -4.11 7.84
CA VAL A 172 -6.44 -4.04 9.31
C VAL A 172 -7.22 -5.23 9.88
N VAL A 173 -8.45 -5.47 9.40
CA VAL A 173 -9.31 -6.57 9.88
C VAL A 173 -8.61 -7.93 9.75
N THR A 174 -8.01 -8.20 8.59
CA THR A 174 -7.29 -9.46 8.34
C THR A 174 -6.11 -9.64 9.29
N ALA A 175 -5.30 -8.59 9.48
CA ALA A 175 -4.11 -8.64 10.34
C ALA A 175 -4.47 -8.82 11.82
N VAL A 176 -5.53 -8.17 12.31
CA VAL A 176 -6.04 -8.35 13.69
C VAL A 176 -6.54 -9.77 13.91
N ARG A 177 -7.32 -10.34 12.97
CA ARG A 177 -7.81 -11.72 13.05
C ARG A 177 -6.67 -12.73 13.11
N MET A 178 -5.68 -12.63 12.21
CA MET A 178 -4.53 -13.54 12.18
C MET A 178 -3.77 -13.55 13.52
N ARG A 179 -3.66 -12.40 14.20
CA ARG A 179 -3.01 -12.33 15.52
C ARG A 179 -3.81 -12.99 16.62
N ALA A 180 -5.13 -12.82 16.64
CA ALA A 180 -5.99 -13.50 17.60
C ALA A 180 -5.82 -15.03 17.50
N ASP A 181 -5.80 -15.56 16.28
CA ASP A 181 -5.56 -16.98 16.01
C ASP A 181 -4.14 -17.43 16.47
N THR A 182 -3.10 -16.63 16.20
CA THR A 182 -1.72 -16.92 16.65
C THR A 182 -1.59 -16.86 18.18
N ALA A 183 -2.20 -15.87 18.83
CA ALA A 183 -2.17 -15.72 20.29
C ALA A 183 -2.88 -16.89 20.98
N ALA A 184 -4.04 -17.31 20.48
CA ALA A 184 -4.77 -18.48 20.98
C ALA A 184 -3.94 -19.77 20.86
N LYS A 185 -3.31 -20.02 19.70
CA LYS A 185 -2.42 -21.17 19.49
C LYS A 185 -1.19 -21.15 20.39
N ASN A 186 -0.57 -19.99 20.59
CA ASN A 186 0.56 -19.83 21.50
C ASN A 186 0.15 -20.05 22.97
N ALA A 187 -1.05 -19.63 23.38
CA ALA A 187 -1.58 -19.90 24.71
C ALA A 187 -1.86 -21.41 24.92
N GLN A 188 -2.46 -22.08 23.93
CA GLN A 188 -2.65 -23.54 23.93
C GLN A 188 -1.31 -24.30 24.03
N ALA A 189 -0.30 -23.91 23.25
CA ALA A 189 1.03 -24.52 23.30
C ALA A 189 1.71 -24.34 24.66
N LYS A 190 1.62 -23.14 25.27
CA LYS A 190 2.14 -22.89 26.63
C LYS A 190 1.40 -23.71 27.69
N ALA A 191 0.08 -23.83 27.59
CA ALA A 191 -0.72 -24.66 28.50
C ALA A 191 -0.35 -26.15 28.40
N ALA A 192 -0.15 -26.65 27.18
CA ALA A 192 0.34 -28.01 26.94
C ALA A 192 1.75 -28.23 27.51
N GLN A 193 2.67 -27.28 27.31
CA GLN A 193 4.02 -27.35 27.88
C GLN A 193 4.01 -27.35 29.42
N ALA A 194 3.17 -26.52 30.04
CA ALA A 194 3.00 -26.51 31.50
C ALA A 194 2.42 -27.84 32.02
N LEU A 195 1.45 -28.42 31.31
CA LEU A 195 0.89 -29.73 31.63
C LEU A 195 1.94 -30.85 31.55
N LEU A 196 2.82 -30.83 30.53
CA LEU A 196 3.94 -31.79 30.44
C LEU A 196 4.89 -31.64 31.63
N GLY A 197 5.22 -30.40 32.04
CA GLY A 197 6.02 -30.15 33.24
C GLY A 197 5.41 -30.77 34.51
N TYR A 198 4.11 -30.58 34.73
CA TYR A 198 3.42 -31.20 35.87
C TYR A 198 3.35 -32.74 35.78
N VAL A 199 3.31 -33.31 34.58
CA VAL A 199 3.38 -34.78 34.39
C VAL A 199 4.77 -35.31 34.73
N ASP A 200 5.83 -34.59 34.37
CA ASP A 200 7.21 -34.97 34.69
C ASP A 200 7.51 -34.80 36.19
N GLU A 201 7.02 -33.74 36.84
CA GLU A 201 7.05 -33.58 38.30
C GLU A 201 6.31 -34.70 39.02
N LEU A 202 5.09 -35.04 38.57
CA LEU A 202 4.32 -36.16 39.12
C LEU A 202 5.06 -37.49 38.96
N LYS A 203 5.68 -37.75 37.81
CA LYS A 203 6.50 -38.95 37.58
C LYS A 203 7.67 -39.03 38.55
N ALA A 204 8.37 -37.92 38.79
CA ALA A 204 9.47 -37.88 39.76
C ALA A 204 9.00 -38.23 41.18
N VAL A 205 7.89 -37.65 41.64
CA VAL A 205 7.30 -37.95 42.96
C VAL A 205 6.84 -39.41 43.08
N LEU A 206 6.22 -39.96 42.02
CA LEU A 206 5.80 -41.37 42.02
C LEU A 206 6.99 -42.33 42.03
N LEU A 207 8.08 -42.04 41.31
CA LEU A 207 9.32 -42.81 41.33
C LEU A 207 10.05 -42.79 42.69
N GLU A 208 9.90 -41.73 43.48
CA GLU A 208 10.51 -41.61 44.81
C GLU A 208 9.77 -42.41 45.89
N HIS A 209 8.49 -42.75 45.67
CA HIS A 209 7.59 -43.24 46.72
C HIS A 209 6.91 -44.59 46.45
N LEU A 210 7.11 -45.19 45.28
CA LEU A 210 6.47 -46.45 44.89
C LEU A 210 7.50 -47.49 44.46
N GLU A 211 7.18 -48.76 44.67
CA GLU A 211 7.93 -49.85 44.06
C GLU A 211 7.71 -49.85 42.52
N PRO A 212 8.67 -50.33 41.70
CA PRO A 212 8.61 -50.21 40.24
C PRO A 212 7.33 -50.77 39.61
N GLU A 213 6.82 -51.88 40.16
CA GLU A 213 5.60 -52.56 39.71
C GLU A 213 4.33 -51.72 39.97
N GLU A 214 4.28 -51.00 41.09
CA GLU A 214 3.17 -50.10 41.45
C GLU A 214 3.21 -48.81 40.61
N TYR A 215 4.42 -48.29 40.36
CA TYR A 215 4.65 -47.14 39.50
C TYR A 215 4.17 -47.40 38.07
N GLU A 216 4.55 -48.53 37.45
CA GLU A 216 4.12 -48.89 36.09
C GLU A 216 2.60 -49.06 36.01
N ALA A 217 1.98 -49.74 36.98
CA ALA A 217 0.53 -49.92 37.03
C ALA A 217 -0.24 -48.59 37.16
N ILE A 218 0.27 -47.64 37.97
CA ILE A 218 -0.31 -46.31 38.14
C ILE A 218 -0.13 -45.45 36.88
N LEU A 219 1.03 -45.51 36.22
CA LEU A 219 1.25 -44.83 34.95
C LEU A 219 0.31 -45.33 33.86
N GLU A 220 0.19 -46.65 33.68
CA GLU A 220 -0.68 -47.20 32.65
C GLU A 220 -2.16 -46.82 32.90
N ALA A 221 -2.59 -46.83 34.17
CA ALA A 221 -3.92 -46.35 34.56
C ALA A 221 -4.12 -44.84 34.31
N LEU A 222 -3.09 -44.03 34.52
CA LEU A 222 -3.10 -42.58 34.25
C LEU A 222 -3.20 -42.32 32.74
N GLU A 223 -2.35 -42.94 31.93
CA GLU A 223 -2.33 -42.79 30.48
C GLU A 223 -3.66 -43.21 29.85
N ARG A 224 -4.21 -44.36 30.22
CA ARG A 224 -5.55 -44.80 29.75
C ARG A 224 -6.63 -43.76 30.07
N ARG A 225 -6.64 -43.18 31.28
CA ARG A 225 -7.62 -42.14 31.70
C ARG A 225 -7.42 -40.81 30.97
N VAL A 226 -6.17 -40.40 30.72
CA VAL A 226 -5.84 -39.15 30.02
C VAL A 226 -6.16 -39.27 28.53
N LEU A 227 -5.78 -40.37 27.87
CA LEU A 227 -6.05 -40.61 26.45
C LEU A 227 -7.56 -40.66 26.15
N LEU A 228 -8.35 -41.32 27.00
CA LEU A 228 -9.82 -41.31 26.88
C LEU A 228 -10.40 -39.89 26.97
N ARG A 229 -9.92 -39.05 27.89
CA ARG A 229 -10.36 -37.65 28.00
C ARG A 229 -9.90 -36.78 26.83
N ALA A 230 -8.68 -36.99 26.34
CA ALA A 230 -8.15 -36.28 25.18
C ALA A 230 -8.95 -36.61 23.91
N ALA A 231 -9.28 -37.88 23.69
CA ALA A 231 -10.11 -38.32 22.56
C ALA A 231 -11.51 -37.69 22.56
N HIS A 232 -12.10 -37.43 23.74
CA HIS A 232 -13.38 -36.74 23.88
C HIS A 232 -13.28 -35.20 23.81
N ALA A 233 -12.09 -34.63 23.91
CA ALA A 233 -11.86 -33.17 23.89
C ALA A 233 -11.47 -32.64 22.51
N LEU A 234 -11.12 -33.51 21.56
CA LEU A 234 -10.92 -33.14 20.17
C LEU A 234 -12.28 -32.83 19.51
N PRO A 235 -12.41 -31.73 18.74
CA PRO A 235 -13.61 -31.49 17.96
C PRO A 235 -13.78 -32.59 16.90
N PRO A 236 -15.03 -33.00 16.56
CA PRO A 236 -15.26 -33.91 15.46
C PRO A 236 -14.78 -33.29 14.14
N GLU A 237 -14.17 -34.13 13.29
CA GLU A 237 -13.72 -33.77 11.93
C GLU A 237 -14.90 -33.47 10.98
#